data_AF-X1AJ37-F1
#
_entry.id   AF-X1AJ37-F1
#
_cell.length_a   1.000
_cell.length_b   1.000
_cell.length_c   1.000
_cell.angle_alpha   90.00
_cell.angle_beta   90.00
_cell.angle_gamma   90.00
#
_symmetry.space_group_name_H-M   'P 1'
#
loop_
_entity.id
_entity.type
_entity.pdbx_description
1 polymer ?
#
loop_
_entity_poly.entity_id
_entity_poly.type
_entity_poly.pdbx_seq_one_letter_code
_entity_poly.pdbx_strand_id
1 'polypeptide(L)' 'MPKPRMITANFTGITRYDTMEGREYLVAPMIMIVEGVLNGSEGAGLYPADELSKTPQVWNHKPVVVYHPQENGVGI' A
#
# COMPACT_ATOMS: atom_id res chain seq x y z
N MET A 1 -6.42 -40.81 16.74
CA MET A 1 -5.43 -39.96 16.03
C MET A 1 -6.19 -38.84 15.33
N PRO A 2 -5.83 -37.55 15.51
CA PRO A 2 -6.51 -36.46 14.80
C PRO A 2 -6.17 -36.54 13.30
N LYS A 3 -7.19 -36.39 12.45
CA LYS A 3 -7.04 -36.37 10.99
C LYS A 3 -6.36 -35.07 10.54
N PRO A 4 -5.40 -35.10 9.60
CA PRO A 4 -4.83 -33.88 9.04
C PRO A 4 -5.91 -33.10 8.30
N ARG A 5 -5.93 -31.78 8.50
CA ARG A 5 -6.80 -30.84 7.78
C ARG A 5 -5.95 -30.06 6.79
N MET A 6 -6.41 -30.01 5.54
CA MET A 6 -5.80 -29.19 4.51
C MET A 6 -6.29 -27.75 4.69
N ILE A 7 -5.37 -26.81 4.88
CA ILE A 7 -5.68 -25.38 4.95
C ILE A 7 -5.27 -24.77 3.62
N THR A 8 -6.23 -24.15 2.93
CA THR A 8 -5.96 -23.32 1.76
C THR A 8 -5.71 -21.89 2.24
N ALA A 9 -4.49 -21.39 2.04
CA ALA A 9 -4.21 -19.97 2.16
C ALA A 9 -4.45 -19.34 0.78
N ASN A 10 -5.47 -18.48 0.67
CA ASN A 10 -5.75 -17.73 -0.55
C ASN A 10 -4.66 -16.67 -0.73
N PHE A 11 -3.56 -17.00 -1.42
CA PHE A 11 -2.55 -16.01 -1.78
C PHE A 11 -3.09 -15.13 -2.90
N THR A 12 -3.59 -13.94 -2.56
CA THR A 12 -3.97 -12.91 -3.54
C THR A 12 -2.84 -11.90 -3.67
N GLY A 13 -2.40 -11.64 -4.91
CA GLY A 13 -1.33 -10.67 -5.22
C GLY A 13 0.05 -11.30 -5.24
N ILE A 14 0.66 -11.34 -6.44
CA ILE A 14 2.04 -11.83 -6.60
C ILE A 14 2.98 -10.72 -6.16
N THR A 15 3.76 -10.97 -5.11
CA THR A 15 4.87 -10.09 -4.73
C THR A 15 6.14 -10.50 -5.46
N ARG A 16 7.05 -9.56 -5.67
CA ARG A 16 8.37 -9.81 -6.27
C ARG A 16 9.41 -8.92 -5.61
N TYR A 17 10.65 -9.41 -5.57
CA TYR A 17 11.79 -8.55 -5.29
C TYR A 17 12.15 -7.75 -6.55
N ASP A 18 12.53 -6.48 -6.36
CA ASP A 18 13.05 -5.62 -7.42
C ASP A 18 14.07 -4.62 -6.87
N THR A 19 14.90 -4.06 -7.74
CA THR A 19 15.88 -3.04 -7.39
C THR A 19 15.55 -1.71 -8.05
N MET A 20 15.47 -0.66 -7.26
CA MET A 20 15.28 0.72 -7.74
C MET A 20 16.30 1.63 -7.04
N GLU A 21 17.03 2.43 -7.81
CA GLU A 21 18.06 3.35 -7.29
C GLU A 21 19.12 2.67 -6.41
N GLY A 22 19.48 1.43 -6.75
CA GLY A 22 20.48 0.65 -6.01
C GLY A 22 19.98 0.06 -4.68
N ARG A 23 18.67 0.16 -4.39
CA ARG A 23 18.04 -0.40 -3.20
C ARG A 23 17.06 -1.51 -3.57
N GLU A 24 17.05 -2.59 -2.81
CA GLU A 24 16.11 -3.70 -2.97
C GLU A 24 14.77 -3.37 -2.31
N TYR A 25 13.67 -3.72 -2.98
CA TYR A 25 12.30 -3.55 -2.54
C TYR A 25 11.49 -4.83 -2.70
N LEU A 26 10.54 -5.06 -1.79
CA LEU A 26 9.43 -5.98 -2.01
C LEU A 26 8.30 -5.23 -2.72
N VAL A 27 8.04 -5.57 -3.98
CA VAL A 27 7.00 -4.97 -4.80
C VAL A 27 5.73 -5.81 -4.68
N ALA A 28 4.60 -5.16 -4.42
CA ALA A 28 3.29 -5.79 -4.31
C ALA A 28 2.24 -5.01 -5.14
N PRO A 29 1.30 -5.68 -5.83
CA PRO A 29 0.13 -5.02 -6.39
C PRO A 29 -0.76 -4.54 -5.23
N MET A 30 -1.23 -3.29 -5.29
CA MET A 30 -2.04 -2.73 -4.21
C MET A 30 -3.04 -1.68 -4.68
N ILE A 31 -4.03 -1.43 -3.84
CA ILE A 31 -4.94 -0.28 -3.92
C ILE A 31 -4.54 0.67 -2.79
N MET A 32 -4.16 1.90 -3.14
CA MET A 32 -3.67 2.89 -2.16
C MET A 32 -4.77 3.54 -1.34
N ILE A 33 -5.92 3.78 -1.98
CA ILE A 33 -7.06 4.47 -1.39
C ILE A 33 -8.34 3.93 -2.03
N VAL A 34 -9.43 3.93 -1.28
CA VAL A 34 -10.75 3.47 -1.73
C VAL A 34 -11.72 4.65 -1.73
N GLU A 35 -12.80 4.52 -2.52
CA GLU A 35 -13.88 5.49 -2.47
C GLU A 35 -14.50 5.57 -1.07
N GLY A 36 -14.81 6.79 -0.63
CA GLY A 36 -15.51 7.04 0.62
C GLY A 36 -15.04 8.28 1.37
N VAL A 37 -15.58 8.48 2.58
CA VAL A 37 -15.12 9.52 3.49
C VAL A 37 -14.01 8.95 4.35
N LEU A 38 -12.79 9.44 4.17
CA LEU A 38 -11.60 8.96 4.87
C LEU A 38 -11.04 10.05 5.77
N ASN A 39 -10.47 9.65 6.91
CA ASN A 39 -9.84 10.58 7.85
C ASN A 39 -8.44 10.97 7.35
N GLY A 40 -8.22 12.26 7.09
CA GLY A 40 -6.93 12.85 6.78
C GLY A 40 -6.45 13.84 7.84
N SER A 41 -5.24 14.37 7.67
CA SER A 41 -4.66 15.38 8.57
C SER A 41 -5.48 16.68 8.66
N GLU A 42 -6.22 17.01 7.60
CA GLU A 42 -7.11 18.18 7.55
C GLU A 42 -8.57 17.84 7.89
N GLY A 43 -8.81 16.67 8.49
CA GLY A 43 -10.14 16.16 8.82
C GLY A 43 -10.66 15.16 7.78
N ALA A 44 -11.94 14.82 7.89
CA ALA A 44 -12.57 13.83 7.04
C ALA A 44 -12.91 14.42 5.67
N GLY A 45 -12.47 13.76 4.59
CA GLY A 45 -12.70 14.18 3.20
C GLY A 45 -13.34 13.07 2.38
N LEU A 46 -14.24 13.45 1.46
CA LEU A 46 -14.79 12.52 0.47
C LEU A 46 -13.77 12.32 -0.66
N TYR A 47 -13.53 11.06 -1.02
CA TYR A 47 -12.73 10.62 -2.17
C TYR A 47 -13.63 9.96 -3.21
N PRO A 48 -14.14 10.70 -4.21
CA PRO A 48 -15.01 10.17 -5.25
C PRO A 48 -14.28 9.20 -6.19
N ALA A 49 -14.96 8.14 -6.62
CA ALA A 49 -14.37 7.16 -7.53
C ALA A 49 -13.97 7.75 -8.89
N ASP A 50 -14.74 8.71 -9.41
CA ASP A 50 -14.46 9.38 -10.69
C ASP A 50 -13.14 10.17 -10.62
N GLU A 51 -12.88 10.88 -9.52
CA GLU A 51 -11.60 11.55 -9.27
C GLU A 51 -10.45 10.54 -9.10
N LEU A 52 -10.62 9.50 -8.27
CA LEU A 52 -9.59 8.48 -8.04
C LEU A 52 -9.20 7.72 -9.32
N SER A 53 -10.15 7.51 -10.23
CA SER A 53 -9.95 6.76 -11.47
C SER A 53 -9.07 7.48 -12.50
N LYS A 54 -8.89 8.80 -12.38
CA LYS A 54 -8.16 9.60 -13.39
C LYS A 54 -6.70 9.19 -13.53
N THR A 55 -6.04 8.84 -12.42
CA THR A 55 -4.58 8.63 -12.41
C THR A 55 -4.08 7.57 -11.42
N PRO A 56 -4.69 6.37 -11.29
CA PRO A 56 -4.26 5.38 -10.28
C PRO A 56 -2.80 4.93 -10.44
N GLN A 57 -2.27 4.95 -11.67
CA GLN A 57 -0.91 4.51 -11.99
C GLN A 57 0.20 5.42 -11.42
N VAL A 58 -0.12 6.64 -10.96
CA VAL A 58 0.88 7.57 -10.39
C VAL A 58 1.46 7.07 -9.07
N TRP A 59 0.79 6.09 -8.44
CA TRP A 59 1.26 5.41 -7.25
C TRP A 59 2.30 4.33 -7.54
N ASN A 60 2.50 3.93 -8.80
CA ASN A 60 3.55 2.98 -9.15
C ASN A 60 4.92 3.55 -8.75
N HIS A 61 5.78 2.67 -8.26
CA HIS A 61 7.12 3.00 -7.80
C HIS A 61 7.16 4.00 -6.63
N LYS A 62 6.04 4.27 -5.95
CA LYS A 62 6.04 5.01 -4.68
C LYS A 62 6.33 4.05 -3.52
N PRO A 63 7.41 4.24 -2.75
CA PRO A 63 7.67 3.41 -1.58
C PRO A 63 6.57 3.57 -0.53
N VAL A 64 6.05 2.43 -0.03
CA VAL A 64 5.21 2.41 1.17
C VAL A 64 6.13 2.30 2.37
N VAL A 65 6.24 3.38 3.14
CA VAL A 65 7.05 3.41 4.36
C VAL A 65 6.16 3.23 5.58
N VAL A 66 6.64 2.43 6.53
CA VAL A 66 6.12 2.44 7.89
C VAL A 66 6.84 3.59 8.57
N TYR A 67 6.10 4.60 9.04
CA TYR A 67 6.55 5.87 9.67
C TYR A 67 6.78 7.07 8.74
N HIS A 68 6.46 8.25 9.28
CA HIS A 68 6.78 9.52 8.67
C HIS A 68 8.30 9.72 8.66
N PRO A 69 8.87 10.34 7.60
CA PRO A 69 10.27 10.73 7.58
C PRO A 69 10.60 11.59 8.80
N GLN A 70 11.74 11.30 9.43
CA GLN A 70 12.27 12.09 10.53
C GLN A 70 13.73 12.42 10.25
N GLU A 71 14.13 13.65 10.55
CA GLU A 71 15.52 14.08 10.63
C GLU A 71 15.84 14.40 12.09
N ASN A 72 16.82 13.70 12.67
CA ASN A 72 17.20 13.87 14.08
C ASN A 72 16.03 13.75 15.09
N GLY A 73 15.04 12.89 14.80
CA GLY A 73 13.86 12.67 15.64
C GLY A 73 12.74 13.70 15.48
N VAL A 74 12.89 14.64 14.55
CA VAL A 74 11.86 15.64 14.20
C VAL A 74 11.24 15.25 12.87
N GLY A 75 9.90 15.27 12.77
CA GLY A 75 9.21 15.02 11.49
C GLY A 75 9.61 16.06 10.44
N ILE A 76 9.91 15.61 9.23
CA ILE A 76 10.26 16.45 8.07
C ILE A 76 8.98 16.90 7.36
#